data_AF-A0A6N1XFS7-F1
#
_entry.id   AF-A0A6N1XFS7-F1
#
_cell.length_a   1.000
_cell.length_b   1.000
_cell.length_c   1.000
_cell.angle_alpha   90.00
_cell.angle_beta   90.00
_cell.angle_gamma   90.00
#
_symmetry.space_group_name_H-M   'P 1'
#
loop_
_entity.id
_entity.type
_entity.pdbx_description
1 polymer ?
#
loop_
_entity_poly.entity_id
_entity_poly.type
_entity_poly.pdbx_seq_one_letter_code
_entity_poly.pdbx_strand_id
1 'polypeptide(L)' 'MLDMTGSGKSLTILGDNGDSVSLKSTVGGTWSAGGSQTVGGHDFDVYLNTQDPAVRVLIEQQIIKSIDP' A
#
# COMPACT_ATOMS: atom_id res chain seq x y z
N MET A 1 -11.79 -2.86 -10.23
CA MET A 1 -10.44 -2.27 -10.37
C MET A 1 -10.49 -0.92 -9.66
N LEU A 2 -9.53 -0.66 -8.76
CA LEU A 2 -9.38 0.68 -8.20
C LEU A 2 -8.72 1.55 -9.27
N ASP A 3 -9.42 2.56 -9.75
CA ASP A 3 -8.89 3.52 -10.73
C ASP A 3 -8.28 4.72 -9.98
N MET A 4 -6.97 4.92 -10.14
CA MET A 4 -6.20 6.01 -9.54
C MET A 4 -5.64 6.94 -10.62
N THR A 5 -6.37 7.19 -11.70
CA THR A 5 -5.96 8.12 -12.76
C THR A 5 -6.11 9.58 -12.33
N GLY A 6 -5.03 10.17 -11.78
CA GLY A 6 -4.99 11.57 -11.33
C GLY A 6 -3.66 11.89 -10.63
N SER A 7 -3.48 13.14 -10.18
CA SER A 7 -2.34 13.54 -9.33
C SER A 7 -2.58 13.13 -7.87
N GLY A 8 -1.55 12.63 -7.18
CA GLY A 8 -1.68 12.24 -5.76
C GLY A 8 -2.25 10.83 -5.56
N LYS A 9 -1.66 9.82 -6.22
CA LYS A 9 -2.13 8.44 -6.23
C LYS A 9 -1.72 7.67 -4.97
N SER A 10 -2.20 8.11 -3.80
CA SER A 10 -1.96 7.44 -2.52
C SER A 10 -3.24 6.84 -1.96
N LEU A 11 -3.23 5.55 -1.66
CA LEU A 11 -4.25 4.92 -0.81
C LEU A 11 -3.66 4.74 0.58
N THR A 12 -4.39 5.15 1.62
CA THR A 12 -4.00 4.91 3.02
C THR A 12 -4.96 3.91 3.63
N ILE A 13 -4.41 2.90 4.30
CA ILE A 13 -5.16 1.88 5.02
C ILE A 13 -4.81 1.99 6.51
N LEU A 14 -5.82 2.33 7.30
CA LEU A 14 -5.78 2.39 8.76
C LEU A 14 -6.43 1.11 9.32
N GLY A 15 -5.99 0.66 10.49
CA GLY A 15 -6.45 -0.59 11.11
C GLY A 15 -5.51 -1.05 12.21
N ASP A 16 -5.84 -2.14 12.88
CA ASP A 16 -5.05 -2.67 14.00
C ASP A 16 -4.48 -4.07 13.72
N ASN A 17 -3.87 -4.68 14.74
CA ASN A 17 -3.26 -6.02 14.62
C ASN A 17 -4.28 -7.17 14.46
N GLY A 18 -5.58 -6.88 14.56
CA GLY A 18 -6.66 -7.80 14.18
C GLY A 18 -6.97 -7.79 12.68
N ASP A 19 -6.49 -6.78 11.95
CA ASP A 19 -6.75 -6.61 10.52
C ASP A 19 -5.69 -7.28 9.65
N SER A 20 -6.09 -7.61 8.42
CA SER A 20 -5.17 -8.13 7.41
C SER A 20 -5.41 -7.52 6.03
N VAL A 21 -4.32 -7.29 5.30
CA VAL A 21 -4.33 -6.77 3.93
C VAL A 21 -3.39 -7.61 3.06
N SER A 22 -3.90 -8.07 1.92
CA SER A 22 -3.10 -8.76 0.91
C SER A 22 -3.08 -7.97 -0.39
N LEU A 23 -1.86 -7.65 -0.85
CA LEU A 23 -1.62 -6.98 -2.12
C LEU A 23 -1.44 -8.02 -3.22
N LYS A 24 -2.44 -8.16 -4.10
CA LYS A 24 -2.38 -9.12 -5.22
C LYS A 24 -1.53 -8.59 -6.36
N SER A 25 -0.60 -9.42 -6.83
CA SER A 25 0.41 -9.09 -7.86
C SER A 25 0.00 -9.49 -9.28
N THR A 26 -1.30 -9.62 -9.55
CA THR A 26 -1.81 -10.23 -10.80
C THR A 26 -2.51 -9.27 -11.75
N VAL A 27 -3.01 -8.12 -11.26
CA VAL A 27 -3.78 -7.15 -12.07
C VAL A 27 -3.22 -5.75 -11.88
N GLY A 28 -2.63 -5.18 -12.94
CA GLY A 28 -2.16 -3.79 -12.94
C GLY A 28 -0.74 -3.57 -12.39
N GLY A 29 0.04 -4.63 -12.19
CA GLY A 29 1.45 -4.56 -11.75
C GLY A 29 1.74 -5.45 -10.55
N THR A 30 3.03 -5.59 -10.24
CA THR A 30 3.48 -6.21 -8.97
C THR A 30 3.68 -5.14 -7.92
N TRP A 31 3.58 -5.52 -6.65
CA TRP A 31 3.86 -4.62 -5.54
C TRP A 31 5.24 -4.90 -4.97
N SER A 32 5.93 -3.85 -4.53
CA SER A 32 7.20 -3.95 -3.83
C SER A 32 7.21 -3.05 -2.59
N ALA A 33 7.99 -3.44 -1.59
CA ALA A 33 8.21 -2.60 -0.41
C ALA A 33 8.97 -1.33 -0.80
N GLY A 34 8.43 -0.17 -0.44
CA GLY A 34 8.96 1.17 -0.71
C GLY A 34 9.56 1.87 0.52
N GLY A 35 9.59 1.20 1.68
CA GLY A 35 10.07 1.75 2.95
C GLY A 35 8.92 2.05 3.92
N SER A 36 9.13 2.98 4.84
CA SER A 36 8.14 3.41 5.83
C SER A 36 7.95 4.93 5.81
N GLN A 37 6.80 5.38 6.29
CA GLN A 37 6.45 6.80 6.37
C GLN A 37 5.60 7.08 7.61
N THR A 38 5.89 8.17 8.32
CA THR A 38 5.04 8.69 9.41
C THR A 38 4.20 9.86 8.89
N VAL A 39 2.88 9.80 9.02
CA VAL A 39 1.96 10.88 8.62
C VAL A 39 0.87 11.02 9.67
N GLY A 40 0.67 12.25 10.18
CA GLY A 40 -0.44 12.54 11.10
C GLY A 40 -0.36 11.76 12.43
N GLY A 41 0.82 11.30 12.85
CA GLY A 41 1.00 10.49 14.05
C GLY A 41 0.84 8.98 13.85
N HIS A 42 0.65 8.54 12.61
CA HIS A 42 0.54 7.13 12.24
C HIS A 42 1.79 6.69 11.46
N ASP A 43 2.26 5.47 11.75
CA ASP A 43 3.39 4.85 11.06
C ASP A 43 2.88 3.83 10.03
N PHE A 44 3.37 3.96 8.79
CA PHE A 44 2.95 3.15 7.65
C PHE A 44 4.13 2.43 7.01
N ASP A 45 3.88 1.23 6.51
CA ASP A 45 4.68 0.61 5.47
C ASP A 45 4.17 1.06 4.09
N VAL A 46 5.09 1.47 3.23
CA VAL A 46 4.80 1.96 1.89
C VAL A 46 4.99 0.84 0.88
N TYR A 47 4.02 0.66 0.01
CA TYR A 47 4.08 -0.27 -1.11
C TYR A 47 3.94 0.49 -2.43
N LEU A 48 4.83 0.20 -3.37
CA LEU A 48 4.88 0.84 -4.68
C LEU A 48 4.41 -0.14 -5.75
N ASN A 49 3.65 0.36 -6.70
CA ASN A 49 3.32 -0.40 -7.89
C ASN A 49 4.52 -0.36 -8.86
N THR A 50 4.92 -1.51 -9.39
CA THR A 50 6.09 -1.59 -10.29
C THR A 50 5.86 -1.03 -11.68
N GLN A 51 4.61 -0.90 -12.13
CA GLN A 51 4.25 -0.31 -13.43
C GLN A 51 4.11 1.21 -13.34
N ASP A 52 3.67 1.72 -12.19
CA ASP A 52 3.55 3.16 -11.92
C ASP A 52 3.96 3.46 -10.47
N PRO A 53 5.25 3.78 -10.21
CA PRO A 53 5.72 4.09 -8.85
C PRO A 53 5.08 5.34 -8.22
N ALA A 54 4.35 6.16 -8.99
CA ALA A 54 3.55 7.25 -8.42
C ALA A 54 2.31 6.72 -7.68
N VAL A 55 1.86 5.49 -7.99
CA VAL A 55 0.84 4.75 -7.24
C VAL A 55 1.50 4.11 -6.03
N ARG A 56 1.05 4.53 -4.84
CA ARG A 56 1.51 3.99 -3.57
C ARG A 56 0.35 3.62 -2.65
N VAL A 57 0.55 2.56 -1.88
CA VAL A 57 -0.33 2.16 -0.79
C VAL A 57 0.44 2.31 0.51
N LEU A 58 -0.12 3.02 1.47
CA LEU A 58 0.38 3.15 2.83
C LEU A 58 -0.49 2.26 3.71
N ILE A 59 0.10 1.28 4.38
CA ILE A 59 -0.59 0.34 5.28
C ILE A 59 -0.05 0.53 6.68
N GLU A 60 -0.89 0.75 7.68
CA GLU A 60 -0.42 0.92 9.05
C GLU A 60 0.44 -0.27 9.51
N GLN A 61 1.53 0.03 10.20
CA GLN A 61 2.54 -0.98 10.55
C GLN A 61 2.00 -2.10 11.44
N GLN A 62 0.95 -1.82 12.22
CA GLN A 62 0.28 -2.79 13.08
C GLN A 62 -0.58 -3.81 12.32
N ILE A 63 -0.97 -3.53 11.07
CA ILE A 63 -1.77 -4.44 10.24
C ILE A 63 -0.89 -5.59 9.74
N ILE A 64 -1.43 -6.81 9.72
CA ILE A 64 -0.81 -7.99 9.11
C ILE A 64 -0.90 -7.88 7.59
N LYS A 65 0.23 -7.92 6.89
CA LYS A 65 0.32 -7.65 5.45
C LYS A 65 1.04 -8.76 4.70
N SER A 66 0.55 -9.08 3.50
CA SER A 66 1.21 -9.97 2.54
C SER A 66 1.25 -9.36 1.13
N ILE A 67 2.26 -9.75 0.37
CA ILE A 67 2.25 -9.59 -1.10
C ILE A 67 2.00 -10.98 -1.66
N ASP A 68 0.86 -11.14 -2.31
CA ASP A 68 0.46 -12.40 -2.92
C ASP A 68 0.90 -12.39 -4.40
N PRO A 69 1.73 -13.36 -4.83
CA PRO A 69 2.20 -13.43 -6.21
C PRO A 69 1.09 -13.69 -7.23
#